data_AF-A0A3M2CXI8-F1
#
_entry.id   AF-A0A3M2CXI8-F1
#
_cell.length_a   1.000
_cell.length_b   1.000
_cell.length_c   1.000
_cell.angle_alpha   90.00
_cell.angle_beta   90.00
_cell.angle_gamma   90.00
#
_symmetry.space_group_name_H-M   'P 1'
#
loop_
_entity.id
_entity.type
_entity.pdbx_description
1 polymer ?
#
loop_
_entity_poly.entity_id
_entity_poly.type
_entity_poly.pdbx_seq_one_letter_code
_entity_poly.pdbx_strand_id
1 'polypeptide(L)' 'PYIRVSVDHGTALPLAGTNRASADSMCYAIDLAIRMAVTAKQREG' A
#
# COMPACT_ATOMS: atom_id res chain seq x y z
N PRO A 1 16.20 -9.39 1.49
CA PRO A 1 15.10 -8.75 2.27
C PRO A 1 14.71 -7.46 1.55
N TYR A 2 13.42 -7.17 1.41
CA TYR A 2 12.94 -5.99 0.68
C TYR A 2 11.68 -5.41 1.34
N ILE A 3 11.36 -4.16 1.03
CA ILE A 3 10.17 -3.47 1.54
C ILE A 3 8.93 -4.02 0.82
N ARG A 4 7.95 -4.48 1.59
CA ARG A 4 6.64 -4.92 1.10
C ARG A 4 5.55 -4.38 2.02
N VAL A 5 4.60 -3.64 1.45
CA VAL A 5 3.40 -3.15 2.14
C VAL A 5 2.17 -3.74 1.44
N SER A 6 1.04 -3.79 2.14
CA SER A 6 -0.21 -4.37 1.64
C SER A 6 -1.38 -3.55 2.15
N VAL A 7 -2.48 -3.65 1.42
CA VAL A 7 -3.80 -3.25 1.92
C VAL A 7 -4.19 -4.04 3.17
N ASP A 8 -5.08 -3.45 3.96
CA ASP A 8 -5.65 -3.99 5.21
C ASP A 8 -6.98 -4.75 5.02
N HIS A 9 -7.40 -4.97 3.78
CA HIS A 9 -8.62 -5.69 3.44
C HIS A 9 -8.38 -6.87 2.48
N GLY A 10 -9.38 -7.74 2.36
CA GLY A 10 -9.40 -8.86 1.43
C GLY A 10 -9.78 -8.47 0.00
N THR A 11 -10.15 -9.46 -0.81
CA THR A 11 -10.45 -9.29 -2.25
C THR A 11 -11.69 -8.46 -2.55
N ALA A 12 -12.61 -8.33 -1.59
CA ALA A 12 -13.88 -7.63 -1.77
C ALA A 12 -14.63 -8.03 -3.05
N LEU A 13 -14.63 -9.33 -3.39
CA LEU A 13 -15.24 -9.89 -4.61
C LEU A 13 -16.65 -9.34 -4.93
N PRO A 14 -17.57 -9.19 -3.95
CA PRO A 14 -18.90 -8.61 -4.19
C PRO A 14 -18.91 -7.14 -4.66
N LEU A 15 -17.80 -6.41 -4.48
CA LEU A 15 -17.66 -5.01 -4.91
C LEU A 15 -16.95 -4.87 -6.26
N ALA A 16 -16.37 -5.95 -6.81
CA ALA A 16 -15.67 -5.93 -8.08
C ALA A 16 -16.60 -5.46 -9.21
N GLY A 17 -16.14 -4.47 -10.00
CA GLY A 17 -16.92 -3.89 -11.09
C GLY A 17 -18.08 -2.97 -10.68
N THR A 18 -18.28 -2.72 -9.38
CA THR A 18 -19.39 -1.87 -8.90
C THR A 18 -19.03 -0.41 -8.68
N ASN A 19 -17.75 -0.06 -8.79
CA ASN A 19 -17.20 1.27 -8.45
C ASN A 19 -17.47 1.70 -6.99
N ARG A 20 -17.60 0.73 -6.06
CA ARG A 20 -17.86 0.98 -4.62
C ARG A 20 -16.70 0.63 -3.69
N ALA A 21 -15.65 0.01 -4.19
CA ALA A 21 -14.47 -0.27 -3.37
C ALA A 21 -13.73 1.03 -3.05
N SER A 22 -13.36 1.25 -1.79
CA SER A 22 -12.49 2.37 -1.42
C SER A 22 -11.05 2.08 -1.87
N ALA A 23 -10.35 3.11 -2.36
CA ALA A 23 -8.93 3.05 -2.71
C ALA A 23 -8.01 3.45 -1.54
N ASP A 24 -8.54 3.92 -0.42
CA ASP A 24 -7.77 4.59 0.64
C ASP A 24 -6.63 3.71 1.19
N SER A 25 -6.91 2.44 1.46
CA SER A 25 -5.94 1.48 1.97
C SER A 25 -4.79 1.23 0.97
N MET A 26 -5.10 1.17 -0.32
CA MET A 26 -4.09 0.98 -1.37
C MET A 26 -3.20 2.22 -1.52
N CYS A 27 -3.80 3.41 -1.53
CA CYS A 27 -3.07 4.68 -1.56
C CYS A 27 -2.14 4.79 -0.35
N TYR A 28 -2.65 4.51 0.86
CA TYR A 28 -1.85 4.53 2.08
C TYR A 28 -0.71 3.51 2.05
N ALA A 29 -0.97 2.28 1.57
CA ALA A 29 0.06 1.24 1.46
C ALA A 29 1.21 1.66 0.54
N ILE A 30 0.90 2.29 -0.59
CA ILE A 30 1.90 2.83 -1.54
C ILE A 30 2.70 3.96 -0.89
N ASP A 31 2.03 4.93 -0.28
CA ASP A 31 2.68 6.06 0.39
C ASP A 31 3.62 5.60 1.50
N LEU A 32 3.19 4.61 2.29
CA LEU A 32 4.01 4.03 3.34
C LEU A 32 5.26 3.34 2.78
N ALA A 33 5.12 2.57 1.69
CA ALA A 33 6.24 1.92 1.04
C ALA A 33 7.29 2.95 0.56
N ILE A 34 6.84 4.06 -0.03
CA ILE A 34 7.71 5.16 -0.46
C ILE A 34 8.45 5.78 0.74
N ARG A 35 7.73 6.09 1.83
CA ARG A 35 8.33 6.66 3.05
C ARG A 35 9.38 5.72 3.65
N MET A 36 9.10 4.42 3.70
CA MET A 36 10.05 3.42 4.15
C MET A 36 11.29 3.36 3.25
N ALA A 37 11.11 3.40 1.93
CA ALA A 37 12.22 3.37 0.97
C ALA A 37 13.12 4.61 1.08
N VAL A 38 12.52 5.79 1.19
CA VAL A 38 13.26 7.04 1.44
C VAL A 38 14.03 6.95 2.75
N THR A 39 13.39 6.51 3.83
CA THR A 39 14.03 6.40 5.15
C THR A 39 15.16 5.38 5.15
N ALA A 40 15.01 4.25 4.45
CA ALA A 40 16.06 3.24 4.31
C ALA A 40 17.28 3.83 3.58
N LYS A 41 17.07 4.53 2.46
CA LYS A 41 18.14 5.18 1.70
C LYS A 41 18.91 6.21 2.54
N GLN A 42 18.24 6.98 3.41
CA GLN A 42 18.92 7.94 4.30
C GLN A 42 19.77 7.28 5.38
N ARG A 43 19.56 5.99 5.69
CA ARG A 43 20.38 5.24 6.67
C ARG A 43 21.62 4.61 6.05
N GLU A 44 21.66 4.50 4.72
CA GLU A 44 22.75 3.88 3.97
C GLU A 44 23.83 4.90 3.56
N GLY A 45 23.53 6.20 3.56
CA GLY A 45 24.47 7.29 3.33
C GLY A 45 24.98 7.89 4.63
#